data_AF-A0AAE9DTL0-F1
#
_entry.id   AF-A0AAE9DTL0-F1
#
_cell.length_a   1.000
_cell.length_b   1.000
_cell.length_c   1.000
_cell.angle_alpha   90.00
_cell.angle_beta   90.00
_cell.angle_gamma   90.00
#
_symmetry.space_group_name_H-M   'P 1'
#
loop_
_entity.id
_entity.type
_entity.pdbx_description
1 polymer ?
#
loop_
_entity_poly.entity_id
_entity_poly.type
_entity_poly.pdbx_seq_one_letter_code
_entity_poly.pdbx_strand_id
1 'polypeptide(L)'
;MDNNTFSFESLPPITQIRLTSFTGECGGRVCLNTSKITPQQQNGPTCGLVALSMCLEHFGVKTSAETILEKAKSMNFTKQGEMYSAHYLADLTNHFLPNSANAREMPNAKEFTDAIGEGKHILVAYDCGPNFQPVYVKGHSAHWLLACGFVEKKEDNGFVETRESVADPNEIAIIGYQGKSKNLNVFPFNDIIASNAQLFEAGSKRDPSEYIIPDPSDLSEIRNRVIEIGINS
;
A
#
# COMPACT_ATOMS: atom_id res chain seq x y z
N MET A 1 -15.71 -1.68 -27.84
CA MET A 1 -14.74 -0.96 -27.00
C MET A 1 -15.59 -0.07 -26.12
N ASP A 2 -15.98 -0.58 -24.97
CA ASP A 2 -16.68 0.25 -24.00
C ASP A 2 -15.62 1.19 -23.43
N ASN A 3 -15.62 2.44 -23.90
CA ASN A 3 -14.91 3.52 -23.23
C ASN A 3 -15.57 3.67 -21.85
N ASN A 4 -15.14 2.85 -20.89
CA ASN A 4 -15.39 3.13 -19.50
C ASN A 4 -14.65 4.43 -19.20
N THR A 5 -15.37 5.54 -19.32
CA THR A 5 -14.87 6.82 -18.87
C THR A 5 -14.60 6.70 -17.37
N PHE A 6 -13.36 6.92 -16.97
CA PHE A 6 -13.00 7.00 -15.56
C PHE A 6 -13.95 8.00 -14.86
N SER A 7 -14.73 7.51 -13.90
CA SER A 7 -15.75 8.33 -13.24
C SER A 7 -15.15 9.07 -12.04
N PHE A 8 -14.42 10.15 -12.32
CA PHE A 8 -13.79 11.00 -11.29
C PHE A 8 -14.79 11.46 -10.22
N GLU A 9 -15.97 11.90 -10.66
CA GLU A 9 -17.05 12.40 -9.78
C GLU A 9 -17.63 11.32 -8.85
N SER A 10 -17.45 10.04 -9.17
CA SER A 10 -17.88 8.95 -8.29
C SER A 10 -16.92 8.66 -7.13
N LEU A 11 -15.70 9.21 -7.18
CA LEU A 11 -14.73 9.03 -6.11
C LEU A 11 -15.13 9.84 -4.88
N PRO A 12 -14.72 9.42 -3.67
CA PRO A 12 -14.93 10.21 -2.46
C PRO A 12 -14.35 11.64 -2.61
N PRO A 13 -15.00 12.68 -2.08
CA PRO A 13 -14.54 14.07 -2.25
C PRO A 13 -13.09 14.31 -1.84
N ILE A 14 -12.63 13.66 -0.76
CA ILE A 14 -11.24 13.78 -0.31
C ILE A 14 -10.25 13.18 -1.32
N THR A 15 -10.64 12.13 -2.04
CA THR A 15 -9.82 11.51 -3.08
C THR A 15 -9.76 12.40 -4.31
N GLN A 16 -10.89 13.01 -4.71
CA GLN A 16 -10.94 14.00 -5.78
C GLN A 16 -9.99 15.18 -5.50
N ILE A 17 -10.09 15.78 -4.31
CA ILE A 17 -9.21 16.89 -3.87
C ILE A 17 -7.73 16.50 -3.97
N ARG A 18 -7.38 15.29 -3.54
CA ARG A 18 -5.99 14.82 -3.55
C ARG A 18 -5.47 14.54 -4.95
N LEU A 19 -6.30 13.97 -5.82
CA LEU A 19 -5.98 13.80 -7.24
C LEU A 19 -5.71 15.17 -7.88
N THR A 20 -6.65 16.12 -7.77
CA THR A 20 -6.49 17.47 -8.31
C THR A 20 -5.30 18.21 -7.70
N SER A 21 -5.04 18.04 -6.40
CA SER A 21 -3.88 18.64 -5.75
C SER A 21 -2.55 18.11 -6.30
N PHE A 22 -2.51 16.84 -6.73
CA PHE A 22 -1.32 16.26 -7.32
C PHE A 22 -1.19 16.60 -8.81
N THR A 23 -2.28 16.51 -9.57
CA THR A 23 -2.27 16.66 -11.03
C THR A 23 -2.46 18.09 -11.53
N GLY A 24 -2.89 18.99 -10.66
CA GLY A 24 -3.40 20.30 -11.08
C GLY A 24 -4.75 20.18 -11.80
N GLU A 25 -5.13 21.28 -12.46
CA GLU A 25 -6.45 21.44 -13.11
C GLU A 25 -6.60 20.64 -14.42
N CYS A 26 -5.49 20.19 -15.01
CA CYS A 26 -5.49 19.43 -16.25
C CYS A 26 -5.90 17.95 -16.04
N GLY A 27 -5.75 17.40 -14.84
CA GLY A 27 -6.04 15.99 -14.56
C GLY A 27 -4.90 15.06 -14.99
N GLY A 28 -5.21 13.81 -15.34
CA GLY A 28 -4.18 12.80 -15.55
C GLY A 28 -4.69 11.42 -15.92
N ARG A 29 -3.76 10.50 -16.15
CA ARG A 29 -4.08 9.10 -16.48
C ARG A 29 -4.12 8.28 -15.20
N VAL A 30 -5.19 7.53 -14.98
CA VAL A 30 -5.44 6.83 -13.71
C VAL A 30 -5.63 5.33 -13.95
N CYS A 31 -4.95 4.52 -13.15
CA CYS A 31 -5.22 3.09 -13.05
C CYS A 31 -5.71 2.77 -11.63
N LEU A 32 -6.86 2.11 -11.49
CA LEU A 32 -7.41 1.68 -10.20
C LEU A 32 -7.80 0.20 -10.20
N ASN A 33 -7.37 -0.51 -9.16
CA ASN A 33 -7.72 -1.90 -8.84
C ASN A 33 -8.51 -1.94 -7.51
N THR A 34 -9.57 -1.14 -7.40
CA THR A 34 -10.32 -0.94 -6.14
C THR A 34 -11.73 -1.52 -6.14
N SER A 35 -12.25 -1.97 -7.28
CA SER A 35 -13.67 -2.32 -7.47
C SER A 35 -14.25 -3.39 -6.52
N LYS A 36 -13.38 -4.23 -5.95
CA LYS A 36 -13.74 -5.33 -5.04
C LYS A 36 -13.27 -5.09 -3.60
N ILE A 37 -12.71 -3.93 -3.29
CA ILE A 37 -12.15 -3.63 -1.97
C ILE A 37 -13.19 -2.93 -1.10
N THR A 38 -13.44 -3.46 0.09
CA THR A 38 -14.19 -2.77 1.15
C THR A 38 -13.21 -2.08 2.10
N PRO A 39 -13.17 -0.74 2.19
CA PRO A 39 -12.24 -0.04 3.07
C PRO A 39 -12.47 -0.32 4.56
N GLN A 40 -11.40 -0.67 5.27
CA GLN A 40 -11.41 -1.08 6.67
C GLN A 40 -10.52 -0.17 7.53
N GLN A 41 -10.87 -0.06 8.81
CA GLN A 41 -10.06 0.64 9.81
C GLN A 41 -9.54 -0.36 10.84
N GLN A 42 -8.29 -0.18 11.25
CA GLN A 42 -7.59 -1.07 12.16
C GLN A 42 -7.99 -0.87 13.61
N ASN A 43 -7.79 -1.94 14.37
CA ASN A 43 -7.81 -1.96 15.83
C ASN A 43 -6.42 -2.37 16.32
N GLY A 44 -5.81 -1.57 17.21
CA GLY A 44 -4.45 -1.82 17.67
C GLY A 44 -3.40 -1.71 16.54
N PRO A 45 -2.28 -2.45 16.60
CA PRO A 45 -1.15 -2.35 15.65
C PRO A 45 -1.36 -3.16 14.35
N THR A 46 -2.60 -3.46 13.95
CA THR A 46 -2.96 -4.38 12.86
C THR A 46 -2.94 -3.78 11.45
N CYS A 47 -2.25 -2.66 11.22
CA CYS A 47 -2.28 -1.93 9.94
C CYS A 47 -1.97 -2.80 8.71
N GLY A 48 -0.92 -3.64 8.78
CA GLY A 48 -0.53 -4.55 7.70
C GLY A 48 -1.55 -5.65 7.47
N LEU A 49 -2.20 -6.14 8.53
CA LEU A 49 -3.22 -7.19 8.43
C LEU A 49 -4.53 -6.68 7.84
N VAL A 50 -4.89 -5.43 8.15
CA VAL A 50 -6.04 -4.74 7.54
C VAL A 50 -5.77 -4.45 6.07
N ALA A 51 -4.57 -3.98 5.74
CA ALA A 51 -4.14 -3.81 4.35
C ALA A 51 -4.18 -5.13 3.56
N LEU A 52 -3.72 -6.23 4.18
CA LEU A 52 -3.80 -7.56 3.60
C LEU A 52 -5.25 -8.04 3.43
N SER A 53 -6.13 -7.86 4.43
CA SER A 53 -7.57 -8.17 4.34
C SER A 53 -8.24 -7.50 3.13
N MET A 54 -8.00 -6.18 2.95
CA MET A 54 -8.49 -5.43 1.80
C MET A 54 -7.93 -5.95 0.46
N CYS A 55 -6.64 -6.34 0.44
CA CYS A 55 -6.00 -6.92 -0.73
C CYS A 55 -6.58 -8.30 -1.09
N LEU A 56 -6.74 -9.18 -0.11
CA LEU A 56 -7.32 -10.51 -0.30
C LEU A 56 -8.76 -10.43 -0.83
N GLU A 57 -9.56 -9.47 -0.34
CA GLU A 57 -10.91 -9.26 -0.84
C GLU A 57 -10.93 -8.91 -2.33
N HIS A 58 -9.96 -8.11 -2.80
CA HIS A 58 -9.80 -7.81 -4.23
C HIS A 58 -9.67 -9.09 -5.06
N PHE A 59 -8.87 -10.04 -4.57
CA PHE A 59 -8.63 -11.33 -5.21
C PHE A 59 -9.70 -12.39 -4.88
N GLY A 60 -10.82 -12.00 -4.26
CA GLY A 60 -11.97 -12.87 -4.01
C GLY A 60 -11.90 -13.66 -2.70
N VAL A 61 -10.89 -13.44 -1.86
CA VAL A 61 -10.73 -14.10 -0.56
C VAL A 61 -11.25 -13.18 0.54
N LYS A 62 -12.47 -13.45 1.03
CA LYS A 62 -13.06 -12.71 2.16
C LYS A 62 -12.57 -13.29 3.48
N THR A 63 -11.73 -12.55 4.19
CA THR A 63 -11.25 -12.89 5.53
C THR A 63 -11.16 -11.60 6.37
N SER A 64 -11.21 -11.73 7.70
CA SER A 64 -11.13 -10.57 8.60
C SER A 64 -9.69 -10.35 9.08
N ALA A 65 -9.37 -9.12 9.51
CA ALA A 65 -8.06 -8.81 10.08
C ALA A 65 -7.78 -9.63 11.36
N GLU A 66 -8.82 -9.99 12.12
CA GLU A 66 -8.72 -10.87 13.29
C GLU A 66 -8.34 -12.30 12.89
N THR A 67 -8.95 -12.82 11.82
CA THR A 67 -8.60 -14.15 11.30
C THR A 67 -7.15 -14.20 10.81
N ILE A 68 -6.72 -13.14 10.11
CA ILE A 68 -5.32 -12.98 9.68
C ILE A 68 -4.39 -12.88 10.90
N LEU A 69 -4.78 -12.14 11.94
CA LEU A 69 -3.99 -11.99 13.17
C LEU A 69 -3.76 -13.33 13.88
N GLU A 70 -4.82 -14.13 14.05
CA GLU A 70 -4.68 -15.45 14.69
C GLU A 70 -3.76 -16.36 13.88
N LYS A 71 -3.81 -16.28 12.55
CA LYS A 71 -2.87 -17.01 11.70
C LYS A 71 -1.43 -16.51 11.87
N ALA A 72 -1.22 -15.19 11.84
CA ALA A 72 0.10 -14.59 12.00
C ALA A 72 0.75 -14.95 13.36
N LYS A 73 -0.04 -14.97 14.44
CA LYS A 73 0.39 -15.45 15.77
C LYS A 73 0.80 -16.92 15.72
N SER A 74 0.02 -17.79 15.07
CA SER A 74 0.36 -19.22 14.94
C SER A 74 1.66 -19.48 14.17
N MET A 75 2.07 -18.52 13.32
CA MET A 75 3.33 -18.55 12.57
C MET A 75 4.48 -17.87 13.31
N ASN A 76 4.24 -17.35 14.52
CA ASN A 76 5.19 -16.55 15.30
C ASN A 76 5.69 -15.29 14.58
N PHE A 77 4.87 -14.69 13.72
CA PHE A 77 5.22 -13.47 12.99
C PHE A 77 4.87 -12.19 13.75
N THR A 78 3.94 -12.29 14.70
CA THR A 78 3.42 -11.15 15.45
C THR A 78 2.89 -11.59 16.81
N LYS A 79 2.86 -10.68 17.79
CA LYS A 79 2.14 -10.86 19.06
C LYS A 79 0.80 -10.13 19.03
N GLN A 80 0.74 -8.93 18.46
CA GLN A 80 -0.42 -8.04 18.54
C GLN A 80 -0.96 -7.58 17.18
N GLY A 81 -0.25 -7.87 16.09
CA GLY A 81 -0.62 -7.54 14.71
C GLY A 81 0.38 -6.66 13.97
N GLU A 82 1.44 -6.23 14.65
CA GLU A 82 2.61 -5.62 14.02
C GLU A 82 3.20 -6.54 12.95
N MET A 83 3.65 -5.96 11.84
CA MET A 83 4.36 -6.67 10.78
C MET A 83 5.63 -5.92 10.43
N TYR A 84 6.77 -6.47 10.85
CA TYR A 84 8.10 -5.89 10.67
C TYR A 84 9.02 -6.69 9.74
N SER A 85 8.42 -7.57 8.95
CA SER A 85 9.11 -8.32 7.92
C SER A 85 8.24 -8.42 6.68
N ALA A 86 8.77 -7.96 5.54
CA ALA A 86 8.10 -8.13 4.26
C ALA A 86 7.96 -9.62 3.90
N HIS A 87 8.95 -10.45 4.25
CA HIS A 87 8.90 -11.90 4.03
C HIS A 87 7.80 -12.56 4.85
N TYR A 88 7.70 -12.24 6.15
CA TYR A 88 6.59 -12.77 6.97
C TYR A 88 5.22 -12.37 6.43
N LEU A 89 5.07 -11.12 5.97
CA LEU A 89 3.80 -10.67 5.40
C LEU A 89 3.51 -11.33 4.04
N ALA A 90 4.52 -11.61 3.23
CA ALA A 90 4.39 -12.38 1.99
C ALA A 90 3.99 -13.84 2.26
N ASP A 91 4.65 -14.52 3.20
CA ASP A 91 4.33 -15.89 3.61
C ASP A 91 2.91 -15.98 4.19
N LEU A 92 2.53 -15.01 5.02
CA LEU A 92 1.17 -14.89 5.54
C LEU A 92 0.15 -14.68 4.40
N THR A 93 0.49 -13.87 3.40
CA THR A 93 -0.36 -13.67 2.22
C THR A 93 -0.51 -14.99 1.45
N ASN A 94 0.58 -15.71 1.21
CA ASN A 94 0.59 -17.00 0.51
C ASN A 94 -0.18 -18.10 1.25
N HIS A 95 -0.40 -17.96 2.56
CA HIS A 95 -1.29 -18.86 3.28
C HIS A 95 -2.76 -18.72 2.83
N PHE A 96 -3.21 -17.49 2.58
CA PHE A 96 -4.61 -17.20 2.17
C PHE A 96 -4.78 -17.19 0.66
N LEU A 97 -3.73 -16.83 -0.08
CA LEU A 97 -3.71 -16.75 -1.54
C LEU A 97 -2.41 -17.39 -2.06
N PRO A 98 -2.38 -18.72 -2.24
CA PRO A 98 -1.15 -19.46 -2.55
C PRO A 98 -0.41 -18.97 -3.78
N ASN A 99 0.94 -18.95 -3.71
CA ASN A 99 1.86 -18.58 -4.79
C ASN A 99 1.56 -17.22 -5.45
N SER A 100 0.98 -16.30 -4.69
CA SER A 100 0.50 -15.02 -5.22
C SER A 100 1.21 -13.81 -4.62
N ALA A 101 2.12 -14.00 -3.66
CA ALA A 101 2.84 -12.91 -3.02
C ALA A 101 4.34 -13.19 -2.93
N ASN A 102 5.15 -12.15 -3.19
CA ASN A 102 6.60 -12.21 -3.02
C ASN A 102 7.11 -10.91 -2.37
N ALA A 103 7.97 -11.06 -1.36
CA ALA A 103 8.76 -9.95 -0.86
C ALA A 103 9.89 -9.65 -1.86
N ARG A 104 10.06 -8.39 -2.23
CA ARG A 104 11.10 -7.96 -3.18
C ARG A 104 11.65 -6.59 -2.81
N GLU A 105 12.74 -6.21 -3.48
CA GLU A 105 13.26 -4.84 -3.44
C GLU A 105 12.18 -3.87 -3.94
N MET A 106 12.20 -2.66 -3.39
CA MET A 106 11.33 -1.56 -3.79
C MET A 106 11.43 -1.32 -5.31
N PRO A 107 10.30 -1.40 -6.05
CA PRO A 107 10.31 -1.17 -7.49
C PRO A 107 10.56 0.30 -7.82
N ASN A 108 11.16 0.56 -8.98
CA ASN A 108 11.14 1.90 -9.57
C ASN A 108 9.74 2.26 -10.11
N ALA A 109 9.53 3.52 -10.52
CA ALA A 109 8.22 3.98 -10.97
C ALA A 109 7.65 3.17 -12.16
N LYS A 110 8.51 2.72 -13.08
CA LYS A 110 8.10 1.90 -14.22
C LYS A 110 7.63 0.52 -13.75
N GLU A 111 8.46 -0.17 -12.98
CA GLU A 111 8.11 -1.49 -12.43
C GLU A 111 6.84 -1.44 -11.57
N PHE A 112 6.68 -0.38 -10.78
CA PHE A 112 5.48 -0.15 -9.98
C PHE A 112 4.24 0.02 -10.86
N THR A 113 4.29 0.91 -11.86
CA THR A 113 3.13 1.19 -12.73
C THR A 113 2.80 0.01 -13.63
N ASP A 114 3.80 -0.72 -14.15
CA ASP A 114 3.61 -1.96 -14.89
C ASP A 114 2.87 -3.00 -14.02
N ALA A 115 3.33 -3.25 -12.79
CA ALA A 115 2.70 -4.22 -11.88
C ALA A 115 1.22 -3.85 -11.57
N ILE A 116 0.94 -2.58 -11.27
CA ILE A 116 -0.43 -2.12 -11.02
C ILE A 116 -1.29 -2.22 -12.31
N GLY A 117 -0.71 -1.91 -13.48
CA GLY A 117 -1.35 -2.05 -14.79
C GLY A 117 -1.73 -3.49 -15.12
N GLU A 118 -0.91 -4.45 -14.72
CA GLU A 118 -1.16 -5.91 -14.78
C GLU A 118 -2.23 -6.40 -13.79
N GLY A 119 -2.78 -5.50 -12.95
CA GLY A 119 -3.81 -5.85 -11.97
C GLY A 119 -3.27 -6.34 -10.62
N LYS A 120 -1.96 -6.19 -10.38
CA LYS A 120 -1.35 -6.52 -9.09
C LYS A 120 -1.57 -5.42 -8.04
N HIS A 121 -1.28 -5.74 -6.80
CA HIS A 121 -1.25 -4.84 -5.65
C HIS A 121 0.12 -4.87 -5.00
N ILE A 122 0.49 -3.77 -4.35
CA ILE A 122 1.76 -3.67 -3.64
C ILE A 122 1.48 -3.23 -2.20
N LEU A 123 1.99 -3.98 -1.23
CA LEU A 123 2.06 -3.54 0.16
C LEU A 123 3.43 -2.91 0.41
N VAL A 124 3.43 -1.67 0.89
CA VAL A 124 4.66 -0.90 1.18
C VAL A 124 4.57 -0.27 2.56
N ALA A 125 5.64 -0.41 3.34
CA ALA A 125 5.76 0.26 4.63
C ALA A 125 6.24 1.70 4.45
N TYR A 126 5.74 2.64 5.24
CA TYR A 126 6.20 4.03 5.27
C TYR A 126 5.97 4.61 6.66
N ASP A 127 6.67 5.70 7.00
CA ASP A 127 6.37 6.43 8.22
C ASP A 127 5.11 7.28 8.03
N CYS A 128 4.07 6.97 8.79
CA CYS A 128 2.77 7.63 8.68
C CYS A 128 2.62 8.74 9.70
N GLY A 129 2.63 9.99 9.21
CA GLY A 129 2.49 11.20 10.03
C GLY A 129 1.04 11.62 10.29
N PRO A 130 0.85 12.85 10.81
CA PRO A 130 -0.46 13.50 10.89
C PRO A 130 -1.15 13.53 9.52
N ASN A 131 -2.47 13.40 9.49
CA ASN A 131 -3.28 13.31 8.25
C ASN A 131 -2.92 12.13 7.32
N PHE A 132 -2.20 11.14 7.85
CA PHE A 132 -1.78 9.91 7.18
C PHE A 132 -0.77 10.10 6.04
N GLN A 133 -0.22 11.31 5.90
CA GLN A 133 0.81 11.61 4.91
C GLN A 133 2.14 10.94 5.25
N PRO A 134 2.99 10.68 4.25
CA PRO A 134 4.36 10.23 4.49
C PRO A 134 5.15 11.26 5.29
N VAL A 135 5.90 10.79 6.27
CA VAL A 135 6.88 11.58 7.02
C VAL A 135 8.19 10.81 7.13
N TYR A 136 9.20 11.43 7.75
CA TYR A 136 10.58 10.94 7.76
C TYR A 136 11.09 10.90 9.21
N VAL A 137 10.58 9.94 10.00
CA VAL A 137 10.84 9.82 11.45
C VAL A 137 11.53 8.51 11.83
N LYS A 138 12.37 8.02 10.93
CA LYS A 138 13.29 6.88 11.07
C LYS A 138 12.64 5.51 11.27
N GLY A 139 11.35 5.37 11.03
CA GLY A 139 10.57 4.15 11.30
C GLY A 139 9.73 4.21 12.57
N HIS A 140 9.78 5.31 13.32
CA HIS A 140 9.06 5.43 14.59
C HIS A 140 7.54 5.44 14.42
N SER A 141 7.04 5.75 13.22
CA SER A 141 5.62 5.70 12.86
C SER A 141 5.35 4.74 11.69
N ALA A 142 6.21 3.73 11.51
CA ALA A 142 6.10 2.75 10.43
C ALA A 142 4.70 2.13 10.34
N HIS A 143 4.17 2.12 9.12
CA HIS A 143 2.78 1.80 8.80
C HIS A 143 2.69 1.21 7.39
N TRP A 144 1.73 0.31 7.16
CA TRP A 144 1.55 -0.33 5.86
C TRP A 144 0.49 0.39 4.99
N LEU A 145 0.85 0.61 3.73
CA LEU A 145 -0.01 1.11 2.65
C LEU A 145 -0.30 -0.03 1.65
N LEU A 146 -1.56 -0.21 1.31
CA LEU A 146 -2.00 -0.99 0.15
C LEU A 146 -2.06 -0.09 -1.08
N ALA A 147 -1.02 -0.15 -1.91
CA ALA A 147 -1.02 0.46 -3.24
C ALA A 147 -1.85 -0.42 -4.19
N CYS A 148 -2.92 0.16 -4.72
CA CYS A 148 -3.90 -0.52 -5.58
C CYS A 148 -4.24 0.31 -6.82
N GLY A 149 -3.41 1.30 -7.13
CA GLY A 149 -3.62 2.21 -8.25
C GLY A 149 -2.49 3.22 -8.37
N PHE A 150 -2.49 3.95 -9.47
CA PHE A 150 -1.63 5.09 -9.69
C PHE A 150 -2.36 6.20 -10.46
N VAL A 151 -1.85 7.42 -10.33
CA VAL A 151 -2.14 8.51 -11.28
C VAL A 151 -0.84 9.05 -11.84
N GLU A 152 -0.83 9.27 -13.15
CA GLU A 152 0.21 9.92 -13.92
C GLU A 152 -0.28 11.32 -14.33
N LYS A 153 0.49 12.37 -14.03
CA LYS A 153 0.20 13.73 -14.49
C LYS A 153 0.20 13.75 -16.02
N LYS A 154 -0.78 14.44 -16.60
CA LYS A 154 -0.77 14.70 -18.03
C LYS A 154 -1.45 16.03 -18.33
N GLU A 155 -0.91 16.75 -19.30
CA GLU A 155 -1.51 17.98 -19.85
C GLU A 155 -2.71 17.65 -20.78
N ASP A 156 -3.62 16.80 -20.32
CA ASP A 156 -4.89 16.54 -21.01
C ASP A 156 -6.03 17.37 -20.35
N ASN A 157 -7.26 17.24 -20.85
CA ASN A 157 -8.44 17.81 -20.19
C ASN A 157 -9.17 16.72 -19.38
N GLY A 158 -8.85 16.58 -18.10
CA GLY A 158 -9.53 15.72 -17.14
C GLY A 158 -8.82 14.40 -16.84
N PHE A 159 -9.55 13.46 -16.22
CA PHE A 159 -9.00 12.16 -15.83
C PHE A 159 -9.40 11.06 -16.81
N VAL A 160 -8.43 10.26 -17.23
CA VAL A 160 -8.60 9.18 -18.23
C VAL A 160 -8.12 7.86 -17.64
N GLU A 161 -8.89 6.77 -17.82
CA GLU A 161 -8.43 5.45 -17.38
C GLU A 161 -7.25 4.98 -18.23
N THR A 162 -6.25 4.35 -17.59
CA THR A 162 -5.11 3.72 -18.25
C THR A 162 -4.72 2.42 -17.56
N ARG A 163 -3.97 1.59 -18.28
CA ARG A 163 -3.19 0.47 -17.74
C ARG A 163 -1.69 0.62 -17.98
N GLU A 164 -1.29 1.66 -18.70
CA GLU A 164 0.10 1.94 -19.09
C GLU A 164 0.52 3.34 -18.62
N SER A 165 1.82 3.54 -18.42
CA SER A 165 2.43 4.78 -17.93
C SER A 165 3.77 5.06 -18.61
N VAL A 166 4.13 6.33 -18.77
CA VAL A 166 5.41 6.82 -19.29
C VAL A 166 6.26 7.26 -18.10
N ALA A 167 6.69 6.28 -17.30
CA ALA A 167 7.12 6.41 -15.90
C ALA A 167 8.21 7.44 -15.53
N ASP A 168 7.90 8.75 -15.52
CA ASP A 168 8.66 9.74 -14.74
C ASP A 168 8.21 9.70 -13.27
N PRO A 169 9.07 9.35 -12.31
CA PRO A 169 8.70 9.27 -10.90
C PRO A 169 8.13 10.58 -10.30
N ASN A 170 8.44 11.75 -10.87
CA ASN A 170 7.91 13.04 -10.41
C ASN A 170 6.47 13.32 -10.88
N GLU A 171 6.02 12.55 -11.85
CA GLU A 171 4.69 12.64 -12.45
C GLU A 171 3.76 11.53 -11.95
N ILE A 172 4.26 10.60 -11.14
CA ILE A 172 3.48 9.50 -10.57
C ILE A 172 3.11 9.75 -9.11
N ALA A 173 1.86 9.46 -8.77
CA ALA A 173 1.42 9.25 -7.39
C ALA A 173 0.80 7.86 -7.22
N ILE A 174 1.06 7.27 -6.06
CA ILE A 174 0.48 6.02 -5.59
C ILE A 174 -0.93 6.29 -5.07
N ILE A 175 -1.89 5.48 -5.50
CA ILE A 175 -3.25 5.48 -4.98
C ILE A 175 -3.47 4.25 -4.11
N GLY A 176 -3.91 4.46 -2.86
CA GLY A 176 -3.95 3.35 -1.91
C GLY A 176 -4.72 3.55 -0.60
N TYR A 177 -4.99 2.43 0.06
CA TYR A 177 -5.67 2.36 1.36
C TYR A 177 -4.68 2.05 2.49
N GLN A 178 -5.00 2.49 3.71
CA GLN A 178 -4.18 2.23 4.89
C GLN A 178 -5.08 2.13 6.14
N GLY A 179 -4.63 1.44 7.19
CA GLY A 179 -5.51 1.04 8.32
C GLY A 179 -6.04 2.14 9.25
N LYS A 180 -5.56 3.38 9.22
CA LYS A 180 -6.02 4.48 10.10
C LYS A 180 -7.28 5.19 9.60
N SER A 181 -7.71 4.96 8.36
CA SER A 181 -8.96 5.54 7.81
C SER A 181 -9.49 4.75 6.63
N LYS A 182 -10.74 4.99 6.25
CA LYS A 182 -11.37 4.37 5.06
C LYS A 182 -11.13 5.12 3.75
N ASN A 183 -10.32 6.19 3.78
CA ASN A 183 -10.12 7.05 2.62
C ASN A 183 -9.15 6.41 1.62
N LEU A 184 -9.44 6.55 0.33
CA LEU A 184 -8.49 6.28 -0.73
C LEU A 184 -7.52 7.47 -0.82
N ASN A 185 -6.25 7.22 -0.54
CA ASN A 185 -5.20 8.24 -0.48
C ASN A 185 -4.46 8.33 -1.81
N VAL A 186 -3.86 9.48 -2.05
CA VAL A 186 -2.98 9.75 -3.18
C VAL A 186 -1.70 10.32 -2.58
N PHE A 187 -0.57 9.67 -2.83
CA PHE A 187 0.74 10.07 -2.31
C PHE A 187 1.74 10.15 -3.46
N PRO A 188 2.53 11.23 -3.61
CA PRO A 188 3.60 11.27 -4.59
C PRO A 188 4.50 10.05 -4.46
N PHE A 189 4.87 9.44 -5.59
CA PHE A 189 5.67 8.20 -5.59
C PHE A 189 6.96 8.38 -4.80
N ASN A 190 7.72 9.44 -5.11
CA ASN A 190 8.99 9.76 -4.45
C ASN A 190 8.87 9.92 -2.93
N ASP A 191 7.76 10.45 -2.41
CA ASP A 191 7.57 10.62 -0.98
C ASP A 191 7.43 9.28 -0.25
N ILE A 192 6.72 8.32 -0.87
CA ILE A 192 6.58 6.96 -0.32
C ILE A 192 7.92 6.22 -0.37
N ILE A 193 8.63 6.30 -1.50
CA ILE A 193 9.95 5.67 -1.64
C ILE A 193 10.92 6.23 -0.59
N ALA A 194 11.01 7.56 -0.47
CA ALA A 194 11.90 8.20 0.48
C ALA A 194 11.51 7.90 1.95
N SER A 195 10.20 7.86 2.26
CA SER A 195 9.71 7.49 3.60
C SER A 195 9.98 6.01 3.94
N ASN A 196 9.90 5.10 2.97
CA ASN A 196 10.28 3.70 3.14
C ASN A 196 11.81 3.52 3.30
N ALA A 197 12.60 4.23 2.49
CA ALA A 197 14.06 4.11 2.47
C ALA A 197 14.73 4.57 3.78
N GLN A 198 14.03 5.37 4.59
CA GLN A 198 14.53 5.86 5.87
C GLN A 198 14.00 5.09 7.09
N LEU A 199 13.30 3.97 6.90
CA LEU A 199 12.89 3.11 8.01
C LEU A 199 14.14 2.45 8.65
N PHE A 200 14.74 3.12 9.62
CA PHE A 200 15.99 2.68 10.24
C PHE A 200 15.75 1.84 11.48
N GLU A 201 14.88 2.27 12.38
CA GLU A 201 14.70 1.66 13.70
C GLU A 201 13.23 1.69 14.14
N ALA A 202 12.85 0.75 15.00
CA ALA A 202 11.54 0.74 15.62
C ALA A 202 11.43 1.88 16.65
N GLY A 203 10.28 2.56 16.67
CA GLY A 203 10.02 3.60 17.66
C GLY A 203 9.98 3.06 19.09
N SER A 204 10.47 3.84 20.05
CA SER A 204 10.61 3.47 21.47
C SER A 204 9.32 3.02 22.17
N LYS A 205 8.15 3.32 21.60
CA LYS A 205 6.85 2.84 22.08
C LYS A 205 6.59 1.36 21.83
N ARG A 206 7.42 0.69 21.02
CA ARG A 206 7.26 -0.72 20.66
C ARG A 206 8.29 -1.54 21.41
N ASP A 207 7.92 -1.97 22.61
CA ASP A 207 8.76 -2.80 23.47
C ASP A 207 9.04 -4.17 22.82
N PRO A 208 10.30 -4.57 22.58
CA PRO A 208 10.63 -5.87 22.00
C PRO A 208 10.09 -7.08 22.80
N SER A 209 9.75 -6.91 24.08
CA SER A 209 9.08 -7.95 24.88
C SER A 209 7.59 -8.10 24.54
N GLU A 210 6.95 -7.06 24.02
CA GLU A 210 5.52 -7.04 23.67
C GLU A 210 5.24 -7.24 22.18
N TYR A 211 6.24 -7.04 21.33
CA TYR A 211 6.15 -7.11 19.88
C TYR A 211 7.14 -8.16 19.31
N ILE A 212 6.90 -8.61 18.09
CA ILE A 212 7.89 -9.36 17.28
C ILE A 212 8.47 -8.39 16.26
N ILE A 213 9.73 -8.01 16.49
CA ILE A 213 10.51 -7.15 15.61
C ILE A 213 11.85 -7.86 15.41
N PRO A 214 12.20 -8.31 14.18
CA PRO A 214 13.40 -9.11 13.95
C PRO A 214 14.67 -8.43 14.49
N ASP A 215 14.85 -7.15 14.15
CA ASP A 215 15.85 -6.27 14.74
C ASP A 215 15.23 -4.88 14.99
N PRO A 216 14.95 -4.50 16.26
CA PRO A 216 14.42 -3.18 16.59
C PRO A 216 15.34 -2.01 16.20
N SER A 217 16.65 -2.25 16.05
CA SER A 217 17.65 -1.25 15.67
C SER A 217 17.93 -1.19 14.16
N ASP A 218 17.44 -2.18 13.40
CA ASP A 218 17.55 -2.21 11.94
C ASP A 218 16.28 -2.76 11.29
N LEU A 219 15.45 -1.87 10.75
CA LEU A 219 14.23 -2.23 10.01
C LEU A 219 14.50 -2.64 8.55
N SER A 220 15.66 -3.21 8.24
CA SER A 220 16.04 -3.66 6.88
C SER A 220 15.10 -4.70 6.27
N GLU A 221 14.33 -5.41 7.09
CA GLU A 221 13.31 -6.36 6.59
C GLU A 221 12.06 -5.68 5.99
N ILE A 222 11.88 -4.37 6.20
CA ILE A 222 10.80 -3.58 5.57
C ILE A 222 11.31 -2.32 4.85
N ARG A 223 12.54 -1.87 5.14
CA ARG A 223 13.22 -0.77 4.44
C ARG A 223 13.68 -1.21 3.06
N ASN A 224 13.38 -0.41 2.04
CA ASN A 224 13.60 -0.71 0.62
C ASN A 224 12.94 -2.02 0.17
N ARG A 225 11.87 -2.43 0.84
CA ARG A 225 11.16 -3.69 0.58
C ARG A 225 9.67 -3.45 0.36
N VAL A 226 9.08 -4.28 -0.47
CA VAL A 226 7.62 -4.36 -0.66
C VAL A 226 7.17 -5.80 -0.75
N ILE A 227 5.85 -6.02 -0.61
CA ILE A 227 5.21 -7.26 -1.06
C ILE A 227 4.44 -6.95 -2.34
N GLU A 228 4.82 -7.60 -3.43
CA GLU A 228 4.02 -7.61 -4.68
C GLU A 228 3.06 -8.78 -4.60
N ILE A 229 1.76 -8.52 -4.86
CA ILE A 229 0.67 -9.49 -4.73
C ILE A 229 -0.14 -9.52 -6.02
N GLY A 230 -0.29 -10.69 -6.62
CA GLY A 230 -1.11 -10.89 -7.81
C GLY A 230 -1.25 -12.37 -8.16
N ILE A 231 -2.36 -12.72 -8.82
CA ILE A 231 -2.57 -14.06 -9.33
C ILE A 231 -1.95 -14.13 -10.73
N ASN A 232 -0.95 -15.00 -10.92
CA ASN A 232 -0.45 -15.28 -12.26
C ASN A 232 -1.61 -15.83 -13.11
N SER A 233 -1.95 -15.12 -14.18
CA SER A 233 -2.96 -15.53 -15.16
C SER A 233 -2.43 -16.66 -16.04
#